data_AF-A0A011TGY4-F1
#
_entry.id   AF-A0A011TGY4-F1
#
_cell.length_a   1.000
_cell.length_b   1.000
_cell.length_c   1.000
_cell.angle_alpha   90.00
_cell.angle_beta   90.00
_cell.angle_gamma   90.00
#
_symmetry.space_group_name_H-M   'P 1'
#
loop_
_entity.id
_entity.type
_entity.pdbx_description
1 polymer ?
#
loop_
_entity_poly.entity_id
_entity_poly.type
_entity_poly.pdbx_seq_one_letter_code
_entity_poly.pdbx_strand_id
1 'polypeptide(L)'
;MRERLVGMTLEVPRGDGIIPITVTEKTRAIRFSLGASGRSEAKRRQAEAIAYLEGVYRSLRANAPIALTHKQCVALAGELYRSWAADLEASSRISFQQEADGSMVRDYSLDLEAESGGLTLAAERSGLLEGSDLERHLGPFVGKLLLRRGIVAVDRPSRAMLLPEFAKALAEGMAARSRKAQGDYRPHPNSERFPEWSAPVAASPSKPSPSVSLQGLFDDWWSEAERAGKSPSTKESFGKAVSTLGKFLDHDDAARITPDDMLRFKEHLPAVVNPRTKKRLSLKTIGDNYLGGLHVVFKWAVEKKRLMINPVETVKVPKAKTTRTASDERLRAHHG
;
A
#
# COMPACT_ATOMS: atom_id res chain seq x y z
N MET A 1 2.62 -17.79 4.42
CA MET A 1 3.80 -16.96 4.79
C MET A 1 5.00 -17.25 3.90
N ARG A 2 5.48 -18.50 3.82
CA ARG A 2 6.62 -18.88 2.97
C ARG A 2 6.41 -18.54 1.48
N GLU A 3 5.25 -18.86 0.93
CA GLU A 3 4.89 -18.54 -0.47
C GLU A 3 5.02 -17.05 -0.80
N ARG A 4 4.79 -16.17 0.18
CA ARG A 4 4.89 -14.71 0.01
C ARG A 4 6.32 -14.18 0.13
N LEU A 5 7.23 -14.96 0.72
CA LEU A 5 8.65 -14.65 0.79
C LEU A 5 9.39 -15.10 -0.46
N VAL A 6 8.93 -16.17 -1.12
CA VAL A 6 9.56 -16.68 -2.34
C VAL A 6 9.60 -15.59 -3.41
N GLY A 7 10.76 -15.40 -4.03
CA GLY A 7 11.04 -14.36 -5.01
C GLY A 7 11.50 -13.03 -4.43
N MET A 8 11.38 -12.81 -3.10
CA MET A 8 11.87 -11.59 -2.46
C MET A 8 13.38 -11.65 -2.23
N THR A 9 14.06 -10.53 -2.49
CA THR A 9 15.45 -10.31 -2.07
C THR A 9 15.44 -9.45 -0.80
N LEU A 10 15.68 -10.08 0.34
CA LEU A 10 15.77 -9.43 1.65
C LEU A 10 17.06 -8.60 1.73
N GLU A 11 16.99 -7.43 2.37
CA GLU A 11 18.12 -6.51 2.59
C GLU A 11 18.54 -6.60 4.06
N VAL A 12 19.14 -7.72 4.47
CA VAL A 12 19.42 -8.01 5.89
C VAL A 12 20.60 -7.15 6.40
N PRO A 13 20.46 -6.40 7.50
CA PRO A 13 21.55 -5.61 8.08
C PRO A 13 22.73 -6.48 8.54
N ARG A 14 23.96 -6.01 8.29
CA ARG A 14 25.20 -6.67 8.70
C ARG A 14 26.29 -5.63 8.99
N GLY A 15 26.42 -5.24 10.25
CA GLY A 15 27.36 -4.17 10.64
C GLY A 15 26.96 -2.87 9.96
N ASP A 16 27.91 -2.24 9.26
CA ASP A 16 27.67 -0.97 8.56
C ASP A 16 27.10 -1.17 7.13
N GLY A 17 26.82 -2.42 6.75
CA GLY A 17 26.34 -2.78 5.43
C GLY A 17 25.06 -3.61 5.42
N ILE A 18 24.68 -4.06 4.23
CA ILE A 18 23.49 -4.86 3.96
C ILE A 18 23.91 -6.10 3.17
N ILE A 19 23.38 -7.27 3.53
CA ILE A 19 23.52 -8.50 2.74
C ILE A 19 22.19 -8.75 2.00
N PRO A 20 22.18 -8.77 0.66
CA PRO A 20 21.03 -9.21 -0.12
C PRO A 20 20.87 -10.73 -0.01
N ILE A 21 19.67 -11.21 0.35
CA ILE A 21 19.36 -12.64 0.42
C ILE A 21 18.06 -12.93 -0.35
N THR A 22 18.18 -13.57 -1.51
CA THR A 22 17.02 -14.00 -2.29
C THR A 22 16.41 -15.28 -1.70
N VAL A 23 15.12 -15.21 -1.36
CA VAL A 23 14.37 -16.36 -0.86
C VAL A 23 13.78 -17.11 -2.05
N THR A 24 14.08 -18.40 -2.15
CA THR A 24 13.58 -19.30 -3.20
C THR A 24 12.64 -20.33 -2.57
N GLU A 25 11.93 -21.10 -3.41
CA GLU A 25 11.11 -22.22 -2.94
C GLU A 25 11.92 -23.23 -2.11
N LYS A 26 13.21 -23.39 -2.41
CA LYS A 26 14.11 -24.32 -1.71
C LYS A 26 14.63 -23.76 -0.38
N THR A 27 14.47 -22.46 -0.11
CA THR A 27 14.96 -21.83 1.11
C THR A 27 14.18 -22.34 2.33
N ARG A 28 14.85 -23.11 3.19
CA ARG A 28 14.30 -23.62 4.46
C ARG A 28 14.74 -22.82 5.68
N ALA A 29 15.89 -22.15 5.60
CA ALA A 29 16.41 -21.27 6.64
C ALA A 29 17.22 -20.14 6.00
N ILE A 30 17.15 -18.94 6.57
CA ILE A 30 18.01 -17.81 6.19
C ILE A 30 19.30 -17.95 6.99
N ARG A 31 20.43 -18.16 6.30
CA ARG A 31 21.75 -18.33 6.91
C ARG A 31 22.73 -17.37 6.27
N PHE A 32 23.46 -16.63 7.07
CA PHE A 32 24.51 -15.70 6.63
C PHE A 32 25.49 -15.46 7.77
N SER A 33 26.70 -15.03 7.43
CA SER A 33 27.70 -14.61 8.42
C SER A 33 27.40 -13.20 8.93
N LEU A 34 27.43 -13.02 10.26
CA LEU A 34 27.27 -11.70 10.90
C LEU A 34 28.51 -10.80 10.66
N GLY A 35 29.65 -11.38 10.27
CA GLY A 35 30.91 -10.66 10.09
C GLY A 35 31.40 -9.95 11.35
N ALA A 36 31.17 -10.53 12.52
CA ALA A 36 31.59 -10.00 13.81
C ALA A 36 32.90 -10.67 14.26
N SER A 37 33.80 -9.89 14.85
CA SER A 37 35.10 -10.38 15.34
C SER A 37 35.06 -10.86 16.80
N GLY A 38 33.96 -10.58 17.52
CA GLY A 38 33.81 -10.96 18.93
C GLY A 38 32.35 -11.19 19.35
N ARG A 39 32.17 -11.78 20.55
CA ARG A 39 30.86 -12.22 21.07
C ARG A 39 29.87 -11.07 21.23
N SER A 40 30.29 -9.93 21.76
CA SER A 40 29.42 -8.77 21.99
C SER A 40 28.94 -8.15 20.68
N GLU A 41 29.84 -8.03 19.71
CA GLU A 41 29.51 -7.55 18.37
C GLU A 41 28.58 -8.52 17.64
N ALA A 42 28.82 -9.83 17.75
CA ALA A 42 27.95 -10.84 17.19
C ALA A 42 26.53 -10.74 17.75
N LYS A 43 26.38 -10.57 19.08
CA LYS A 43 25.07 -10.38 19.71
C LYS A 43 24.35 -9.14 19.19
N ARG A 44 25.04 -8.00 19.07
CA ARG A 44 24.44 -6.75 18.54
C ARG A 44 23.95 -6.93 17.10
N ARG A 45 24.82 -7.42 16.21
CA ARG A 45 24.47 -7.63 14.79
C ARG A 45 23.38 -8.69 14.62
N GLN A 46 23.39 -9.72 15.46
CA GLN A 46 22.32 -10.72 15.49
C GLN A 46 20.98 -10.08 15.88
N ALA A 47 20.95 -9.24 16.93
CA ALA A 47 19.74 -8.55 17.35
C ALA A 47 19.18 -7.63 16.24
N GLU A 48 20.04 -6.90 15.54
CA GLU A 48 19.66 -6.07 14.39
C GLU A 48 19.05 -6.88 13.25
N ALA A 49 19.69 -7.99 12.88
CA ALA A 49 19.18 -8.85 11.83
C ALA A 49 17.86 -9.55 12.22
N ILE A 50 17.72 -9.96 13.49
CA ILE A 50 16.47 -10.51 14.00
C ILE A 50 15.36 -9.46 13.96
N ALA A 51 15.62 -8.24 14.45
CA ALA A 51 14.64 -7.15 14.44
C ALA A 51 14.16 -6.83 13.01
N TYR A 52 15.07 -6.80 12.05
CA TYR A 52 14.76 -6.65 10.63
C TYR A 52 13.83 -7.77 10.12
N LEU A 53 14.22 -9.04 10.32
CA LEU A 53 13.46 -10.19 9.86
C LEU A 53 12.08 -10.26 10.52
N GLU A 54 11.99 -9.94 11.81
CA GLU A 54 10.71 -9.82 12.52
C GLU A 54 9.82 -8.73 11.92
N GLY A 55 10.38 -7.59 11.52
CA GLY A 55 9.65 -6.54 10.81
C GLY A 55 9.04 -7.05 9.51
N VAL A 56 9.86 -7.69 8.67
CA VAL A 56 9.40 -8.30 7.40
C VAL A 56 8.32 -9.34 7.65
N TYR A 57 8.55 -10.25 8.59
CA TYR A 57 7.61 -11.31 8.95
C TYR A 57 6.31 -10.77 9.51
N ARG A 58 6.36 -9.71 10.33
CA ARG A 58 5.18 -9.03 10.86
C ARG A 58 4.36 -8.43 9.71
N SER A 59 5.00 -7.69 8.81
CA SER A 59 4.34 -7.09 7.64
C SER A 59 3.67 -8.15 6.77
N LEU A 60 4.32 -9.30 6.56
CA LEU A 60 3.77 -10.42 5.80
C LEU A 60 2.64 -11.18 6.53
N ARG A 61 2.66 -11.29 7.86
CA ARG A 61 1.61 -11.96 8.64
C ARG A 61 0.36 -11.11 8.76
N ALA A 62 0.53 -9.82 9.01
CA ALA A 62 -0.58 -8.89 9.19
C ALA A 62 -1.48 -8.81 7.95
N ASN A 63 -0.95 -9.17 6.77
CA ASN A 63 -1.62 -9.07 5.49
C ASN A 63 -2.23 -7.68 5.21
N ALA A 64 -1.74 -6.67 5.90
CA ALA A 64 -2.21 -5.30 5.86
C ALA A 64 -1.00 -4.41 5.58
N PRO A 65 -1.08 -3.54 4.57
CA PRO A 65 -0.05 -2.54 4.35
C PRO A 65 0.11 -1.65 5.58
N ILE A 66 1.34 -1.24 5.89
CA ILE A 66 1.63 -0.37 7.04
C ILE A 66 1.21 1.06 6.70
N ALA A 67 0.43 1.68 7.59
CA ALA A 67 0.16 3.11 7.53
C ALA A 67 1.36 3.89 8.08
N LEU A 68 1.78 4.93 7.36
CA LEU A 68 2.82 5.87 7.74
C LEU A 68 2.23 7.25 7.97
N THR A 69 2.73 7.94 8.99
CA THR A 69 2.47 9.37 9.14
C THR A 69 3.25 10.17 8.11
N HIS A 70 2.80 11.38 7.79
CA HIS A 70 3.54 12.28 6.92
C HIS A 70 4.99 12.52 7.43
N LYS A 71 5.17 12.70 8.75
CA LYS A 71 6.51 12.85 9.37
C LYS A 71 7.42 11.66 9.08
N GLN A 72 6.90 10.44 9.11
CA GLN A 72 7.65 9.23 8.77
C GLN A 72 8.00 9.17 7.28
N CYS A 73 7.09 9.60 6.40
CA CYS A 73 7.39 9.71 4.97
C CYS A 73 8.53 10.70 4.70
N VAL A 74 8.49 11.88 5.33
CA VAL A 74 9.55 12.89 5.21
C VAL A 74 10.89 12.37 5.78
N ALA A 75 10.87 11.64 6.90
CA ALA A 75 12.08 11.03 7.45
C ALA A 75 12.73 10.03 6.48
N LEU A 76 11.93 9.15 5.85
CA LEU A 76 12.42 8.20 4.84
C LEU A 76 12.99 8.92 3.61
N ALA A 77 12.33 9.98 3.15
CA ALA A 77 12.82 10.79 2.05
C ALA A 77 14.18 11.43 2.38
N GLY A 78 14.40 11.81 3.64
CA GLY A 78 15.69 12.32 4.11
C GLY A 78 16.84 11.32 4.02
N GLU A 79 16.57 10.02 4.13
CA GLU A 79 17.60 8.99 3.91
C GLU A 79 18.04 8.95 2.46
N LEU A 80 17.09 9.08 1.53
CA LEU A 80 17.38 9.16 0.10
C LEU A 80 18.19 10.43 -0.18
N TYR A 81 17.74 11.59 0.31
CA TYR A 81 18.48 12.85 0.21
C TYR A 81 19.93 12.68 0.66
N ARG A 82 20.17 12.16 1.87
CA ARG A 82 21.53 11.95 2.41
C ARG A 82 22.37 11.02 1.53
N SER A 83 21.77 9.95 1.00
CA SER A 83 22.48 9.01 0.13
C SER A 83 22.92 9.64 -1.20
N TRP A 84 22.13 10.55 -1.76
CA TRP A 84 22.44 11.24 -3.01
C TRP A 84 23.34 12.45 -2.82
N ALA A 85 23.14 13.19 -1.72
CA ALA A 85 23.95 14.33 -1.34
C ALA A 85 25.33 13.94 -0.76
N ALA A 86 25.62 12.65 -0.58
CA ALA A 86 26.91 12.16 -0.10
C ALA A 86 28.07 12.57 -1.03
N ASP A 87 29.27 12.67 -0.45
CA ASP A 87 30.45 13.19 -1.16
C ASP A 87 30.89 12.30 -2.33
N LEU A 88 31.52 12.94 -3.32
CA LEU A 88 31.97 12.31 -4.56
C LEU A 88 33.10 11.31 -4.36
N GLU A 89 33.90 11.46 -3.29
CA GLU A 89 34.96 10.51 -2.89
C GLU A 89 34.42 9.09 -2.67
N ALA A 90 33.15 8.96 -2.29
CA ALA A 90 32.48 7.66 -2.12
C ALA A 90 31.98 7.06 -3.45
N SER A 91 31.95 7.83 -4.54
CA SER A 91 31.44 7.37 -5.84
C SER A 91 32.58 6.89 -6.74
N SER A 92 32.84 5.59 -6.68
CA SER A 92 33.69 4.86 -7.61
C SER A 92 32.98 4.66 -8.96
N ARG A 93 32.61 5.76 -9.64
CA ARG A 93 32.04 5.68 -10.99
C ARG A 93 33.17 5.51 -12.00
N ILE A 94 33.08 4.43 -12.77
CA ILE A 94 33.89 4.21 -13.97
C ILE A 94 33.13 4.89 -15.11
N SER A 95 33.67 5.97 -15.66
CA SER A 95 33.22 6.54 -16.93
C SER A 95 33.87 5.77 -18.09
N PHE A 96 33.17 5.71 -19.21
CA PHE A 96 33.71 5.19 -20.46
C PHE A 96 33.57 6.28 -21.50
N GLN A 97 34.68 6.64 -22.14
CA GLN A 97 34.70 7.60 -23.22
C GLN A 97 34.80 6.84 -24.54
N GLN A 98 34.02 7.25 -25.54
CA GLN A 98 34.09 6.68 -26.88
C GLN A 98 35.08 7.51 -27.71
N GLU A 99 36.12 6.87 -28.23
CA GLU A 99 37.10 7.48 -29.11
C GLU A 99 36.56 7.63 -30.54
N ALA A 100 37.24 8.44 -31.35
CA ALA A 100 36.87 8.70 -32.74
C ALA A 100 36.87 7.44 -33.63
N ASP A 101 37.56 6.37 -33.22
CA ASP A 101 37.58 5.07 -33.88
C ASP A 101 36.46 4.12 -33.40
N GLY A 102 35.60 4.57 -32.48
CA GLY A 102 34.51 3.82 -31.89
C GLY A 102 34.90 2.95 -30.69
N SER A 103 36.17 2.90 -30.30
CA SER A 103 36.63 2.16 -29.11
C SER A 103 36.17 2.85 -27.82
N MET A 104 35.93 2.04 -26.78
CA MET A 104 35.53 2.54 -25.45
C MET A 104 36.74 2.46 -24.52
N VAL A 105 37.24 3.62 -24.08
CA VAL A 105 38.32 3.70 -23.11
C VAL A 105 37.71 3.95 -21.73
N ARG A 106 38.18 3.22 -20.71
CA ARG A 106 37.85 3.56 -19.31
C ARG A 106 38.52 4.87 -18.97
N ASP A 107 37.71 5.88 -18.69
CA ASP A 107 38.18 7.16 -18.22
C ASP A 107 38.15 7.18 -16.69
N TYR A 108 39.27 7.64 -16.11
CA TYR A 108 39.42 7.87 -14.68
C TYR A 108 39.27 9.35 -14.33
N SER A 109 39.10 10.22 -15.34
CA SER A 109 38.76 11.61 -15.12
C SER A 109 37.31 11.70 -14.62
N LEU A 110 37.14 12.17 -13.39
CA LEU A 110 35.85 12.73 -12.99
C LEU A 110 35.73 14.06 -13.74
N ASP A 111 35.06 14.03 -14.90
CA ASP A 111 34.54 15.25 -15.50
C ASP A 111 33.40 15.78 -14.60
N LEU A 112 33.79 16.54 -13.59
CA LEU A 112 32.91 17.11 -12.58
C LEU A 112 31.93 18.14 -13.19
N GLU A 113 32.30 18.76 -14.31
CA GLU A 113 31.44 19.70 -15.03
C GLU A 113 30.31 18.95 -15.73
N ALA A 114 30.64 17.87 -16.47
CA ALA A 114 29.65 16.98 -17.07
C ALA A 114 28.78 16.28 -16.01
N GLU A 115 29.36 15.86 -14.88
CA GLU A 115 28.60 15.28 -13.77
C GLU A 115 27.62 16.31 -13.18
N SER A 116 28.07 17.53 -12.92
CA SER A 116 27.21 18.61 -12.45
C SER A 116 26.05 18.88 -13.42
N GLY A 117 26.33 18.99 -14.72
CA GLY A 117 25.31 19.18 -15.75
C GLY A 117 24.29 18.04 -15.78
N GLY A 118 24.76 16.79 -15.74
CA GLY A 118 23.91 15.59 -15.70
C GLY A 118 23.02 15.52 -14.46
N LEU A 119 23.56 15.85 -13.29
CA LEU A 119 22.82 15.89 -12.02
C LEU A 119 21.78 17.00 -11.99
N THR A 120 22.08 18.17 -12.57
CA THR A 120 21.15 19.29 -12.67
C THR A 120 19.94 18.90 -13.52
N LEU A 121 20.18 18.35 -14.71
CA LEU A 121 19.12 17.87 -15.60
C LEU A 121 18.30 16.74 -14.96
N ALA A 122 18.94 15.83 -14.24
CA ALA A 122 18.25 14.76 -13.51
C ALA A 122 17.39 15.31 -12.35
N ALA A 123 17.86 16.34 -11.64
CA ALA A 123 17.13 17.01 -10.57
C ALA A 123 15.86 17.68 -11.11
N GLU A 124 15.97 18.43 -12.20
CA GLU A 124 14.84 19.06 -12.88
C GLU A 124 13.81 18.02 -13.32
N ARG A 125 14.26 16.97 -14.03
CA ARG A 125 13.36 15.88 -14.48
C ARG A 125 12.65 15.20 -13.31
N SER A 126 13.33 14.99 -12.20
CA SER A 126 12.75 14.36 -11.01
C SER A 126 11.70 15.25 -10.34
N GLY A 127 11.91 16.57 -10.34
CA GLY A 127 10.96 17.55 -9.81
C GLY A 127 9.67 17.68 -10.63
N LEU A 128 9.69 17.27 -11.90
CA LEU A 128 8.54 17.29 -12.82
C LEU A 128 7.71 16.00 -12.78
N LEU A 129 8.12 14.98 -12.02
CA LEU A 129 7.38 13.73 -11.94
C LEU A 129 6.07 13.93 -11.16
N GLU A 130 4.96 13.52 -11.77
CA GLU A 130 3.63 13.58 -11.15
C GLU A 130 2.83 12.29 -11.35
N GLY A 131 1.77 12.11 -10.56
CA GLY A 131 0.79 11.05 -10.75
C GLY A 131 1.39 9.65 -10.93
N SER A 132 1.07 9.00 -12.05
CA SER A 132 1.56 7.65 -12.36
C SER A 132 3.06 7.59 -12.67
N ASP A 133 3.68 8.69 -13.10
CA ASP A 133 5.10 8.71 -13.44
C ASP A 133 5.99 8.63 -12.20
N LEU A 134 5.54 9.16 -11.06
CA LEU A 134 6.19 8.95 -9.77
C LEU A 134 6.28 7.46 -9.43
N GLU A 135 5.17 6.73 -9.53
CA GLU A 135 5.13 5.29 -9.22
C GLU A 135 6.03 4.51 -10.19
N ARG A 136 5.98 4.81 -11.49
CA ARG A 136 6.78 4.13 -12.52
C ARG A 136 8.29 4.29 -12.27
N HIS A 137 8.74 5.49 -11.94
CA HIS A 137 10.17 5.80 -11.86
C HIS A 137 10.74 5.60 -10.44
N LEU A 138 9.97 5.94 -9.40
CA LEU A 138 10.43 5.93 -8.01
C LEU A 138 9.92 4.72 -7.21
N GLY A 139 8.82 4.10 -7.62
CA GLY A 139 8.19 2.98 -6.91
C GLY A 139 9.15 1.84 -6.54
N PRO A 140 10.03 1.37 -7.47
CA PRO A 140 11.02 0.34 -7.15
C PRO A 140 12.04 0.77 -6.08
N PHE A 141 12.54 2.01 -6.14
CA PHE A 141 13.50 2.55 -5.18
C PHE A 141 12.87 2.73 -3.80
N VAL A 142 11.65 3.25 -3.76
CA VAL A 142 10.83 3.40 -2.55
C VAL A 142 10.58 2.03 -1.92
N GLY A 143 10.19 1.03 -2.73
CA GLY A 143 9.99 -0.34 -2.26
C GLY A 143 11.25 -0.94 -1.63
N LYS A 144 12.42 -0.73 -2.26
CA LYS A 144 13.70 -1.16 -1.71
C LYS A 144 14.03 -0.48 -0.39
N LEU A 145 13.83 0.84 -0.29
CA LEU A 145 14.11 1.60 0.93
C LEU A 145 13.18 1.20 2.08
N LEU A 146 11.89 1.01 1.81
CA LEU A 146 10.93 0.46 2.77
C LEU A 146 11.37 -0.94 3.24
N LEU A 147 11.80 -1.79 2.31
CA LEU A 147 12.23 -3.14 2.63
C LEU A 147 13.47 -3.15 3.54
N ARG A 148 14.40 -2.19 3.39
CA ARG A 148 15.54 -2.00 4.32
C ARG A 148 15.10 -1.69 5.75
N ARG A 149 13.94 -1.07 5.91
CA ARG A 149 13.29 -0.82 7.22
C ARG A 149 12.41 -1.99 7.68
N GLY A 150 12.43 -3.11 6.97
CA GLY A 150 11.59 -4.28 7.26
C GLY A 150 10.11 -4.08 6.87
N ILE A 151 9.79 -3.05 6.09
CA ILE A 151 8.43 -2.73 5.65
C ILE A 151 8.24 -3.30 4.24
N VAL A 152 7.39 -4.32 4.10
CA VAL A 152 7.16 -4.97 2.80
C VAL A 152 6.19 -4.16 1.93
N ALA A 153 5.17 -3.56 2.54
CA ALA A 153 4.20 -2.74 1.86
C ALA A 153 3.63 -1.67 2.79
N VAL A 154 3.27 -0.53 2.20
CA VAL A 154 2.56 0.58 2.85
C VAL A 154 1.22 0.81 2.16
N ASP A 155 0.26 1.37 2.88
CA ASP A 155 -1.08 1.61 2.32
C ASP A 155 -1.05 2.69 1.22
N ARG A 156 -2.14 2.79 0.45
CA ARG A 156 -2.24 3.72 -0.66
C ARG A 156 -2.09 5.20 -0.22
N PRO A 157 -2.71 5.67 0.87
CA PRO A 157 -2.46 7.02 1.39
C PRO A 157 -1.00 7.29 1.72
N SER A 158 -0.34 6.36 2.40
CA SER A 158 1.09 6.46 2.74
C SER A 158 1.95 6.51 1.49
N ARG A 159 1.63 5.68 0.49
CA ARG A 159 2.34 5.66 -0.79
C ARG A 159 2.17 6.97 -1.56
N ALA A 160 0.96 7.54 -1.55
CA ALA A 160 0.66 8.83 -2.18
C ALA A 160 1.37 10.01 -1.48
N MET A 161 1.62 9.93 -0.17
CA MET A 161 2.45 10.90 0.55
C MET A 161 3.96 10.67 0.31
N LEU A 162 4.40 9.41 0.25
CA LEU A 162 5.81 9.05 0.20
C LEU A 162 6.46 9.39 -1.13
N LEU A 163 5.77 9.13 -2.25
CA LEU A 163 6.31 9.33 -3.60
C LEU A 163 6.68 10.79 -3.91
N PRO A 164 5.82 11.80 -3.68
CA PRO A 164 6.18 13.19 -3.90
C PRO A 164 7.31 13.67 -2.98
N GLU A 165 7.32 13.26 -1.70
CA GLU A 165 8.41 13.62 -0.79
C GLU A 165 9.73 12.98 -1.22
N PHE A 166 9.71 11.76 -1.74
CA PHE A 166 10.87 11.12 -2.35
C PHE A 166 11.38 11.87 -3.58
N ALA A 167 10.49 12.27 -4.50
CA ALA A 167 10.88 13.01 -5.69
C ALA A 167 11.57 14.34 -5.34
N LYS A 168 11.00 15.09 -4.39
CA LYS A 168 11.59 16.34 -3.87
C LYS A 168 12.96 16.08 -3.24
N ALA A 169 13.05 15.12 -2.33
CA ALA A 169 14.31 14.80 -1.64
C ALA A 169 15.40 14.30 -2.60
N LEU A 170 15.02 13.54 -3.62
CA LEU A 170 15.92 13.09 -4.68
C LEU A 170 16.46 14.27 -5.49
N ALA A 171 15.59 15.16 -5.96
CA ALA A 171 15.97 16.36 -6.69
C ALA A 171 16.91 17.26 -5.86
N GLU A 172 16.58 17.50 -4.58
CA GLU A 172 17.42 18.25 -3.66
C GLU A 172 18.79 17.58 -3.43
N GLY A 173 18.82 16.25 -3.31
CA GLY A 173 20.06 15.49 -3.14
C GLY A 173 20.97 15.58 -4.37
N MET A 174 20.40 15.48 -5.57
CA MET A 174 21.14 15.64 -6.82
C MET A 174 21.63 17.08 -7.02
N ALA A 175 20.82 18.08 -6.68
CA ALA A 175 21.25 19.49 -6.70
C ALA A 175 22.37 19.76 -5.70
N ALA A 176 22.31 19.18 -4.49
CA ALA A 176 23.39 19.25 -3.51
C ALA A 176 24.69 18.63 -4.06
N ARG A 177 24.59 17.46 -4.70
CA ARG A 177 25.74 16.78 -5.31
C ARG A 177 26.32 17.57 -6.50
N SER A 178 25.48 18.17 -7.33
CA SER A 178 25.93 19.05 -8.43
C SER A 178 26.73 20.24 -7.91
N ARG A 179 26.29 20.89 -6.82
CA ARG A 179 27.05 21.97 -6.19
C ARG A 179 28.42 21.52 -5.66
N LYS A 180 28.49 20.32 -5.08
CA LYS A 180 29.77 19.73 -4.64
C LYS A 180 30.70 19.44 -5.81
N ALA A 181 30.16 18.97 -6.94
CA ALA A 181 30.95 18.79 -8.17
C ALA A 181 31.51 20.13 -8.69
N GLN A 182 30.82 21.25 -8.46
CA GLN A 182 31.30 22.60 -8.74
C GLN A 182 32.23 23.19 -7.65
N GLY A 183 32.54 22.43 -6.60
CA GLY A 183 33.42 22.86 -5.50
C GLY A 183 32.71 23.53 -4.31
N ASP A 184 31.39 23.65 -4.30
CA ASP A 184 30.63 24.17 -3.14
C ASP A 184 30.21 23.03 -2.19
N TYR A 185 31.01 22.82 -1.14
CA TYR A 185 30.80 21.79 -0.12
C TYR A 185 30.00 22.27 1.11
N ARG A 186 29.49 23.51 1.10
CA ARG A 186 28.67 23.99 2.22
C ARG A 186 27.44 23.10 2.40
N PRO A 187 26.97 22.86 3.64
CA PRO A 187 25.73 22.13 3.87
C PRO A 187 24.57 22.74 3.08
N HIS A 188 23.78 21.88 2.43
CA HIS A 188 22.60 22.32 1.70
C HIS A 188 21.59 22.92 2.69
N PRO A 189 20.92 24.05 2.39
CA PRO A 189 19.94 24.66 3.30
C PRO A 189 18.85 23.70 3.80
N ASN A 190 18.48 22.74 2.95
CA ASN A 190 17.44 21.75 3.25
C ASN A 190 17.94 20.49 3.99
N SER A 191 19.23 20.38 4.35
CA SER A 191 19.75 19.15 4.97
C SER A 191 19.18 18.85 6.35
N GLU A 192 18.78 19.87 7.09
CA GLU A 192 18.29 19.76 8.48
C GLU A 192 16.76 19.60 8.58
N ARG A 193 16.02 19.76 7.48
CA ARG A 193 14.55 19.71 7.49
C ARG A 193 13.98 18.30 7.74
N PHE A 194 14.81 17.27 7.52
CA PHE A 194 14.36 15.89 7.61
C PHE A 194 14.34 15.42 9.06
N PRO A 195 13.17 15.02 9.59
CA PRO A 195 13.08 14.49 10.94
C PRO A 195 13.79 13.14 11.05
N GLU A 196 14.20 12.77 12.27
CA GLU A 196 14.70 11.43 12.52
C GLU A 196 13.65 10.36 12.24
N TRP A 197 14.10 9.25 11.65
CA TRP A 197 13.23 8.11 11.41
C TRP A 197 12.87 7.44 12.74
N SER A 198 11.56 7.38 13.00
CA SER A 198 10.99 6.52 14.03
C SER A 198 10.17 5.43 13.35
N ALA A 199 10.55 4.18 13.60
CA ALA A 199 9.81 3.04 13.11
C ALA A 199 8.34 3.19 13.51
N PRO A 200 7.38 2.79 12.65
CA PRO A 200 5.99 2.70 13.05
C PRO A 200 5.95 1.86 14.32
N VAL A 201 5.66 2.50 15.44
CA VAL A 201 5.41 1.80 16.69
C VAL A 201 4.27 0.89 16.31
N ALA A 202 4.53 -0.43 16.29
CA ALA A 202 3.46 -1.39 16.23
C ALA A 202 2.48 -0.89 17.27
N ALA A 203 1.23 -0.66 16.89
CA ALA A 203 0.20 -0.54 17.87
C ALA A 203 0.24 -1.83 18.71
N SER A 204 1.06 -1.88 19.78
CA SER A 204 0.70 -2.58 21.00
C SER A 204 -0.70 -2.10 21.23
N PRO A 205 -1.72 -2.97 21.13
CA PRO A 205 -3.09 -2.63 20.77
C PRO A 205 -3.47 -1.33 21.46
N SER A 206 -3.19 -0.22 20.77
CA SER A 206 -3.39 1.10 21.32
C SER A 206 -4.86 1.21 21.12
N LYS A 207 -5.60 1.06 22.23
CA LYS A 207 -7.07 1.07 22.32
C LYS A 207 -7.65 1.51 21.00
N PRO A 208 -8.27 0.60 20.21
CA PRO A 208 -8.70 0.93 18.86
C PRO A 208 -9.42 2.26 18.94
N SER A 209 -8.96 3.25 18.15
CA SER A 209 -9.89 4.28 17.69
C SER A 209 -11.09 3.49 17.20
N PRO A 210 -12.27 3.63 17.83
CA PRO A 210 -13.26 2.57 17.90
C PRO A 210 -13.47 2.01 16.51
N SER A 211 -12.99 0.77 16.29
CA SER A 211 -13.16 0.09 15.02
C SER A 211 -14.64 0.16 14.74
N VAL A 212 -15.01 0.85 13.67
CA VAL A 212 -16.42 0.99 13.31
C VAL A 212 -16.82 -0.37 12.79
N SER A 213 -17.31 -1.23 13.68
CA SER A 213 -17.70 -2.60 13.38
C SER A 213 -18.77 -2.58 12.30
N LEU A 214 -18.60 -3.36 11.24
CA LEU A 214 -19.58 -3.53 10.17
C LEU A 214 -20.87 -4.13 10.75
N GLN A 215 -20.73 -5.14 11.61
CA GLN A 215 -21.86 -5.69 12.36
C GLN A 215 -22.48 -4.64 13.30
N GLY A 216 -21.66 -3.86 14.01
CA GLY A 216 -22.13 -2.80 14.90
C GLY A 216 -22.86 -1.67 14.17
N LEU A 217 -22.41 -1.28 12.96
CA LEU A 217 -23.13 -0.33 12.11
C LEU A 217 -24.51 -0.85 11.73
N PHE A 218 -24.61 -2.15 11.40
CA PHE A 218 -25.87 -2.78 11.07
C PHE A 218 -26.81 -2.84 12.27
N ASP A 219 -26.31 -3.21 13.45
CA ASP A 219 -27.12 -3.31 14.67
C ASP A 219 -27.65 -1.93 15.09
N ASP A 220 -26.81 -0.90 15.04
CA ASP A 220 -27.20 0.48 15.37
C ASP A 220 -28.18 1.05 14.33
N TRP A 221 -27.95 0.79 13.04
CA TRP A 221 -28.90 1.12 11.98
C TRP A 221 -30.24 0.41 12.18
N TRP A 222 -30.22 -0.88 12.55
CA TRP A 222 -31.44 -1.66 12.77
C TRP A 222 -32.23 -1.11 13.95
N SER A 223 -31.58 -0.73 15.05
CA SER A 223 -32.27 -0.14 16.20
C SER A 223 -33.03 1.15 15.84
N GLU A 224 -32.53 1.94 14.90
CA GLU A 224 -33.24 3.13 14.39
C GLU A 224 -34.33 2.75 13.38
N ALA A 225 -34.03 1.84 12.46
CA ALA A 225 -34.96 1.37 11.44
C ALA A 225 -36.18 0.61 12.00
N GLU A 226 -36.00 -0.14 13.07
CA GLU A 226 -37.07 -0.87 13.77
C GLU A 226 -38.07 0.10 14.41
N ARG A 227 -37.58 1.18 15.04
CA ARG A 227 -38.44 2.27 15.56
C ARG A 227 -39.18 3.00 14.45
N ALA A 228 -38.59 3.06 13.25
CA ALA A 228 -39.23 3.60 12.05
C ALA A 228 -40.17 2.60 11.35
N GLY A 229 -40.43 1.42 11.93
CA GLY A 229 -41.40 0.44 11.43
C GLY A 229 -40.90 -0.46 10.29
N LYS A 230 -39.58 -0.61 10.09
CA LYS A 230 -39.07 -1.53 9.07
C LYS A 230 -39.35 -3.00 9.43
N SER A 231 -39.61 -3.81 8.40
CA SER A 231 -39.98 -5.22 8.57
C SER A 231 -38.83 -6.11 9.05
N PRO A 232 -39.09 -7.17 9.85
CA PRO A 232 -38.09 -8.17 10.24
C PRO A 232 -37.41 -8.85 9.04
N SER A 233 -38.12 -9.02 7.92
CA SER A 233 -37.55 -9.54 6.67
C SER A 233 -36.43 -8.66 6.09
N THR A 234 -36.47 -7.34 6.37
CA THR A 234 -35.40 -6.41 6.00
C THR A 234 -34.15 -6.66 6.85
N LYS A 235 -34.34 -6.90 8.17
CA LYS A 235 -33.25 -7.26 9.09
C LYS A 235 -32.51 -8.50 8.60
N GLU A 236 -33.25 -9.57 8.30
CA GLU A 236 -32.66 -10.83 7.85
C GLU A 236 -31.90 -10.67 6.53
N SER A 237 -32.49 -9.94 5.57
CA SER A 237 -31.90 -9.74 4.25
C SER A 237 -30.61 -8.92 4.32
N PHE A 238 -30.63 -7.81 5.07
CA PHE A 238 -29.47 -6.92 5.17
C PHE A 238 -28.41 -7.51 6.10
N GLY A 239 -28.81 -8.15 7.21
CA GLY A 239 -27.90 -8.87 8.09
C GLY A 239 -27.18 -10.01 7.36
N LYS A 240 -27.86 -10.70 6.44
CA LYS A 240 -27.21 -11.69 5.57
C LYS A 240 -26.18 -11.04 4.64
N ALA A 241 -26.49 -9.87 4.07
CA ALA A 241 -25.55 -9.15 3.23
C ALA A 241 -24.29 -8.73 4.00
N VAL A 242 -24.47 -8.17 5.20
CA VAL A 242 -23.41 -7.78 6.13
C VAL A 242 -22.54 -8.98 6.54
N SER A 243 -23.17 -10.09 6.96
CA SER A 243 -22.45 -11.31 7.34
C SER A 243 -21.66 -11.91 6.17
N THR A 244 -22.22 -11.86 4.96
CA THR A 244 -21.56 -12.38 3.76
C THR A 244 -20.37 -11.49 3.36
N LEU A 245 -20.50 -10.17 3.50
CA LEU A 245 -19.39 -9.24 3.28
C LEU A 245 -18.27 -9.43 4.31
N GLY A 246 -18.59 -9.51 5.60
CA GLY A 246 -17.59 -9.74 6.65
C GLY A 246 -16.82 -11.05 6.44
N LYS A 247 -17.51 -12.12 6.03
CA LYS A 247 -16.88 -13.40 5.67
C LYS A 247 -15.98 -13.31 4.43
N PHE A 248 -16.38 -12.51 3.43
CA PHE A 248 -15.59 -12.32 2.22
C PHE A 248 -14.31 -11.52 2.49
N LEU A 249 -14.39 -10.51 3.36
CA LEU A 249 -13.26 -9.63 3.70
C LEU A 249 -12.32 -10.21 4.77
N ASP A 250 -12.76 -11.23 5.50
CA ASP A 250 -12.05 -11.80 6.65
C ASP A 250 -11.75 -10.76 7.76
N HIS A 251 -12.59 -9.73 7.85
CA HIS A 251 -12.56 -8.72 8.91
C HIS A 251 -13.92 -8.02 9.06
N ASP A 252 -14.11 -7.35 10.21
CA ASP A 252 -15.34 -6.63 10.57
C ASP A 252 -15.16 -5.10 10.63
N ASP A 253 -14.00 -4.58 10.21
CA ASP A 253 -13.75 -3.14 10.25
C ASP A 253 -14.35 -2.42 9.02
N ALA A 254 -15.45 -1.69 9.23
CA ALA A 254 -16.15 -0.96 8.17
C ALA A 254 -15.35 0.23 7.62
N ALA A 255 -14.46 0.83 8.43
CA ALA A 255 -13.64 1.96 7.99
C ALA A 255 -12.53 1.53 7.01
N ARG A 256 -12.21 0.23 6.95
CA ARG A 256 -11.23 -0.36 6.03
C ARG A 256 -11.82 -0.74 4.67
N ILE A 257 -13.13 -0.72 4.51
CA ILE A 257 -13.80 -1.20 3.29
C ILE A 257 -13.66 -0.16 2.17
N THR A 258 -13.07 -0.56 1.04
CA THR A 258 -12.85 0.31 -0.12
C THR A 258 -13.85 0.04 -1.25
N PRO A 259 -14.01 0.98 -2.21
CA PRO A 259 -14.78 0.74 -3.43
C PRO A 259 -14.31 -0.48 -4.24
N ASP A 260 -13.00 -0.74 -4.27
CA ASP A 260 -12.42 -1.89 -4.97
C ASP A 260 -12.80 -3.20 -4.28
N ASP A 261 -12.83 -3.23 -2.94
CA ASP A 261 -13.30 -4.39 -2.19
C ASP A 261 -14.77 -4.68 -2.49
N MET A 262 -15.59 -3.63 -2.65
CA MET A 262 -16.98 -3.78 -3.04
C MET A 262 -17.16 -4.26 -4.48
N LEU A 263 -16.25 -3.88 -5.38
CA LEU A 263 -16.22 -4.40 -6.75
C LEU A 263 -15.85 -5.90 -6.76
N ARG A 264 -14.81 -6.30 -6.04
CA ARG A 264 -14.43 -7.72 -5.88
C ARG A 264 -15.55 -8.53 -5.22
N PHE A 265 -16.23 -7.95 -4.23
CA PHE A 265 -17.38 -8.58 -3.60
C PHE A 265 -18.53 -8.79 -4.58
N LYS A 266 -18.87 -7.78 -5.40
CA LYS A 266 -19.86 -7.91 -6.47
C LYS A 266 -19.50 -9.04 -7.45
N GLU A 267 -18.24 -9.16 -7.83
CA GLU A 267 -17.76 -10.22 -8.73
C GLU A 267 -17.78 -11.62 -8.08
N HIS A 268 -17.64 -11.68 -6.75
CA HIS A 268 -17.72 -12.92 -5.98
C HIS A 268 -19.16 -13.44 -5.81
N LEU A 269 -20.15 -12.56 -5.66
CA LEU A 269 -21.53 -12.94 -5.33
C LEU A 269 -22.20 -13.95 -6.29
N PRO A 270 -22.00 -13.93 -7.62
CA PRO A 270 -22.54 -14.94 -8.53
C PRO A 270 -22.06 -16.37 -8.26
N ALA A 271 -20.88 -16.54 -7.66
CA ALA A 271 -20.32 -17.84 -7.28
C ALA A 271 -20.90 -18.36 -5.95
N VAL A 272 -21.52 -17.50 -5.15
CA VAL A 272 -22.10 -17.86 -3.85
C VAL A 272 -23.36 -18.71 -4.07
N VAL A 273 -23.35 -19.91 -3.50
CA VAL A 273 -24.51 -20.82 -3.49
C VAL A 273 -25.29 -20.59 -2.20
N ASN A 274 -26.60 -20.38 -2.33
CA ASN A 274 -27.47 -20.25 -1.16
C ASN A 274 -27.59 -21.61 -0.45
N PRO A 275 -27.19 -21.73 0.83
CA PRO A 275 -27.19 -23.00 1.54
C PRO A 275 -28.59 -23.62 1.70
N ARG A 276 -29.64 -22.79 1.74
CA ARG A 276 -31.03 -23.26 1.90
C ARG A 276 -31.65 -23.77 0.60
N THR A 277 -31.32 -23.14 -0.52
CA THR A 277 -31.96 -23.44 -1.82
C THR A 277 -31.04 -24.20 -2.78
N LYS A 278 -29.75 -24.35 -2.44
CA LYS A 278 -28.67 -24.91 -3.29
C LYS A 278 -28.54 -24.25 -4.67
N LYS A 279 -29.13 -23.06 -4.85
CA LYS A 279 -29.10 -22.28 -6.10
C LYS A 279 -28.12 -21.10 -5.97
N ARG A 280 -27.49 -20.72 -7.08
CA ARG A 280 -26.68 -19.49 -7.18
C ARG A 280 -27.55 -18.27 -6.97
N LEU A 281 -26.95 -17.17 -6.49
CA LEU A 281 -27.66 -15.90 -6.32
C LEU A 281 -28.05 -15.33 -7.68
N SER A 282 -29.31 -14.88 -7.81
CA SER A 282 -29.75 -14.16 -9.01
C SER A 282 -29.16 -12.75 -9.04
N LEU A 283 -28.96 -12.17 -10.23
CA LEU A 283 -28.51 -10.79 -10.37
C LEU A 283 -29.44 -9.80 -9.65
N LYS A 284 -30.75 -10.09 -9.66
CA LYS A 284 -31.75 -9.32 -8.92
C LYS A 284 -31.47 -9.37 -7.41
N THR A 285 -31.24 -10.55 -6.85
CA THR A 285 -30.91 -10.72 -5.43
C THR A 285 -29.61 -10.02 -5.05
N ILE A 286 -28.60 -10.06 -5.93
CA ILE A 286 -27.31 -9.40 -5.74
C ILE A 286 -27.48 -7.87 -5.68
N GLY A 287 -28.23 -7.31 -6.62
CA GLY A 287 -28.50 -5.87 -6.68
C GLY A 287 -29.40 -5.40 -5.54
N ASP A 288 -30.60 -5.97 -5.44
CA ASP A 288 -31.66 -5.44 -4.56
C ASP A 288 -31.38 -5.71 -3.07
N ASN A 289 -30.84 -6.89 -2.74
CA ASN A 289 -30.69 -7.30 -1.34
C ASN A 289 -29.27 -7.14 -0.81
N TYR A 290 -28.25 -7.62 -1.53
CA TYR A 290 -26.87 -7.55 -1.04
C TYR A 290 -26.29 -6.15 -1.16
N LEU A 291 -26.13 -5.66 -2.40
CA LEU A 291 -25.52 -4.35 -2.63
C LEU A 291 -26.47 -3.22 -2.22
N GLY A 292 -27.77 -3.36 -2.48
CA GLY A 292 -28.80 -2.42 -2.03
C GLY A 292 -28.84 -2.29 -0.50
N GLY A 293 -28.83 -3.41 0.22
CA GLY A 293 -28.82 -3.40 1.69
C GLY A 293 -27.55 -2.77 2.28
N LEU A 294 -26.39 -3.13 1.74
CA LEU A 294 -25.11 -2.54 2.16
C LEU A 294 -25.04 -1.04 1.87
N HIS A 295 -25.52 -0.60 0.70
CA HIS A 295 -25.58 0.81 0.35
C HIS A 295 -26.41 1.61 1.36
N VAL A 296 -27.55 1.07 1.81
CA VAL A 296 -28.39 1.73 2.82
C VAL A 296 -27.67 1.86 4.17
N VAL A 297 -27.02 0.79 4.64
CA VAL A 297 -26.30 0.80 5.93
C VAL A 297 -25.11 1.76 5.89
N PHE A 298 -24.31 1.73 4.81
CA PHE A 298 -23.16 2.65 4.67
C PHE A 298 -23.56 4.10 4.46
N LYS A 299 -24.64 4.37 3.71
CA LYS A 299 -25.17 5.72 3.56
C LYS A 299 -25.61 6.29 4.92
N TRP A 300 -26.35 5.51 5.72
CA TRP A 300 -26.71 5.90 7.08
C TRP A 300 -25.46 6.16 7.96
N ALA A 301 -24.43 5.31 7.85
CA ALA A 301 -23.19 5.49 8.60
C ALA A 301 -22.45 6.79 8.23
N VAL A 302 -22.49 7.19 6.95
CA VAL A 302 -21.97 8.50 6.49
C VAL A 302 -22.80 9.65 7.05
N GLU A 303 -24.13 9.56 7.01
CA GLU A 303 -25.05 10.57 7.57
C GLU A 303 -24.84 10.77 9.08
N LYS A 304 -24.56 9.68 9.82
CA LYS A 304 -24.23 9.72 11.25
C LYS A 304 -22.74 10.04 11.53
N LYS A 305 -21.96 10.41 10.51
CA LYS A 305 -20.53 10.76 10.59
C LYS A 305 -19.65 9.64 11.16
N ARG A 306 -20.08 8.38 11.02
CA ARG A 306 -19.32 7.19 11.43
C ARG A 306 -18.41 6.68 10.33
N LEU A 307 -18.71 7.02 9.08
CA LEU A 307 -17.83 6.80 7.93
C LEU A 307 -17.68 8.11 7.14
N MET A 308 -16.53 8.28 6.48
CA MET A 308 -16.28 9.45 5.63
C MET A 308 -16.88 9.30 4.24
N ILE A 309 -16.92 8.08 3.71
CA ILE A 309 -17.42 7.77 2.36
C ILE A 309 -18.27 6.51 2.38
N ASN A 310 -19.19 6.39 1.42
CA ASN A 310 -19.93 5.17 1.14
C ASN A 310 -19.18 4.35 0.08
N PRO A 311 -18.57 3.19 0.42
CA PRO A 311 -17.79 2.40 -0.53
C PRO A 311 -18.63 1.74 -1.63
N VAL A 312 -19.97 1.69 -1.48
CA VAL A 312 -20.87 1.07 -2.45
C VAL A 312 -21.36 2.07 -3.51
N GLU A 313 -21.17 3.37 -3.31
CA GLU A 313 -21.67 4.45 -4.17
C GLU A 313 -21.26 4.30 -5.65
N THR A 314 -20.04 3.79 -5.89
CA THR A 314 -19.44 3.68 -7.24
C THR A 314 -19.70 2.32 -7.91
N VAL A 315 -20.30 1.36 -7.21
CA VAL A 315 -20.50 -0.01 -7.70
C VAL A 315 -21.86 -0.15 -8.41
N LYS A 316 -21.85 -0.09 -9.76
CA LYS A 316 -23.07 -0.28 -10.58
C LYS A 316 -23.35 -1.75 -10.89
N VAL A 317 -24.59 -2.20 -10.73
CA VAL A 317 -25.07 -3.54 -11.14
C VAL A 317 -25.85 -3.43 -12.46
N PRO A 318 -25.57 -4.27 -13.47
CA PRO A 318 -26.40 -4.33 -14.68
C PRO A 318 -27.83 -4.76 -14.33
N LYS A 319 -28.84 -3.98 -14.76
CA LYS A 319 -30.25 -4.38 -14.60
C LYS A 319 -30.56 -5.56 -15.51
N ALA A 320 -31.13 -6.64 -14.97
CA ALA A 320 -31.68 -7.71 -15.78
C ALA A 320 -32.88 -7.18 -16.58
N LYS A 321 -32.95 -7.45 -17.90
CA LYS A 321 -34.12 -7.15 -18.73
C LYS A 321 -35.29 -7.99 -18.23
N THR A 322 -36.34 -7.35 -17.74
CA THR A 322 -37.58 -8.03 -17.37
C THR A 322 -38.26 -8.53 -18.64
N THR A 323 -38.19 -9.82 -18.92
CA THR A 323 -39.08 -10.45 -19.90
C THR A 323 -40.45 -10.51 -19.26
N ARG A 324 -41.41 -9.70 -19.75
CA ARG A 324 -42.82 -9.83 -19.39
C ARG A 324 -43.28 -11.21 -19.83
N THR A 325 -43.54 -12.09 -18.87
CA THR A 325 -44.24 -13.36 -19.12
C THR A 325 -45.67 -13.04 -19.54
N ALA A 326 -46.07 -13.56 -20.70
CA ALA A 326 -47.43 -13.48 -21.24
C ALA A 326 -48.39 -14.38 -20.43
N SER A 327 -48.65 -13.99 -19.18
CA SER A 327 -49.69 -14.58 -18.33
C SER A 327 -50.66 -13.53 -17.78
N ASP A 328 -50.52 -12.27 -18.20
CA ASP A 328 -51.35 -11.13 -17.78
C ASP A 328 -52.36 -10.68 -18.86
N GLU A 329 -52.59 -11.52 -19.87
CA GLU A 329 -53.51 -11.23 -21.00
C GLU A 329 -54.77 -12.12 -21.00
N ARG A 330 -55.00 -12.94 -19.96
CA ARG A 330 -56.21 -13.78 -19.85
C ARG A 330 -57.22 -13.36 -18.77
N LEU A 331 -56.97 -12.28 -18.02
CA LEU A 331 -57.92 -11.77 -17.01
C LEU A 331 -58.65 -10.47 -17.41
N ARG A 332 -58.39 -9.93 -18.62
CA ARG A 332 -59.13 -8.76 -19.15
C ARG A 332 -60.24 -9.09 -20.15
N ALA A 333 -60.51 -10.38 -20.40
CA ALA A 333 -61.52 -10.82 -21.37
C ALA A 333 -62.84 -11.31 -20.74
N HIS A 334 -63.08 -11.12 -19.43
CA HIS A 334 -64.29 -11.64 -18.76
C HIS A 334 -65.14 -10.63 -17.96
N HIS A 335 -64.95 -9.33 -18.18
CA HIS A 335 -65.91 -8.31 -17.76
C HIS A 335 -66.26 -7.39 -18.94
N GLY A 336 -66.86 -7.99 -19.96
CA GLY A 336 -67.83 -7.34 -20.83
C GLY A 336 -69.22 -7.72 -20.37
#